data_AF-A0A7K3XP26-F1
#
_entry.id   AF-A0A7K3XP26-F1
#
_cell.length_a   1.000
_cell.length_b   1.000
_cell.length_c   1.000
_cell.angle_alpha   90.00
_cell.angle_beta   90.00
_cell.angle_gamma   90.00
#
_symmetry.space_group_name_H-M   'P 1'
#
loop_
_entity.id
_entity.type
_entity.pdbx_description
1 polymer ?
#
loop_
_entity_poly.entity_id
_entity_poly.type
_entity_poly.pdbx_seq_one_letter_code
_entity_poly.pdbx_strand_id
1 'polypeptide(L)' 'MRLKLLLIICLMIGAFSLTRVTAQAPYKATWESLDSHKMPQWYDDAKIGLSMHWGVYSVPA' A
#
# COMPACT_ATOMS: atom_id res chain seq x y z
N MET A 1 -40.86 -18.63 3.50
CA MET A 1 -39.83 -18.33 2.47
C MET A 1 -39.09 -17.02 2.72
N ARG A 2 -39.76 -15.95 3.17
CA ARG A 2 -39.13 -14.63 3.41
C ARG A 2 -38.09 -14.59 4.53
N LEU A 3 -38.28 -15.36 5.61
CA LEU A 3 -37.34 -15.40 6.75
C LEU A 3 -35.98 -16.06 6.39
N LYS A 4 -36.01 -17.13 5.60
CA LYS A 4 -34.78 -17.80 5.11
C LYS A 4 -33.98 -16.89 4.17
N LEU A 5 -34.67 -16.10 3.35
CA LEU A 5 -34.05 -15.13 2.45
C LEU A 5 -33.37 -13.99 3.22
N LEU A 6 -34.02 -13.46 4.27
CA LEU A 6 -33.44 -12.45 5.15
C LEU A 6 -32.20 -12.96 5.92
N LEU A 7 -32.24 -14.21 6.39
CA LEU A 7 -31.09 -14.85 7.05
C LEU A 7 -29.89 -15.00 6.11
N ILE A 8 -30.12 -15.40 4.85
CA ILE A 8 -29.06 -15.51 3.84
C ILE A 8 -28.45 -14.15 3.52
N ILE A 9 -29.28 -13.11 3.39
CA ILE A 9 -28.80 -11.75 3.12
C ILE A 9 -27.97 -11.22 4.31
N CYS A 10 -28.41 -11.42 5.55
CA CYS A 10 -27.62 -11.06 6.73
C CYS A 10 -26.28 -11.82 6.79
N LEU A 11 -26.27 -13.11 6.42
CA LEU A 11 -25.04 -13.92 6.39
C LEU A 11 -24.04 -13.39 5.35
N MET A 12 -24.53 -13.00 4.18
CA MET A 12 -23.71 -12.46 3.08
C MET A 12 -23.16 -11.06 3.39
N ILE A 13 -23.95 -10.19 4.04
CA ILE A 13 -23.52 -8.86 4.47
C ILE A 13 -22.49 -8.96 5.62
N GLY A 14 -22.69 -9.90 6.54
CA GLY A 14 -21.75 -10.20 7.61
C GLY A 14 -20.38 -10.63 7.06
N ALA A 15 -20.35 -11.48 6.03
CA ALA A 15 -19.11 -11.94 5.40
C ALA A 15 -18.36 -10.81 4.65
N PHE A 16 -19.07 -9.86 4.05
CA PHE A 16 -18.45 -8.72 3.33
C PHE A 16 -17.75 -7.72 4.26
N SER A 17 -18.16 -7.65 5.53
CA SER A 17 -17.63 -6.69 6.51
C SER A 17 -16.26 -7.09 7.10
N LEU A 18 -15.74 -8.29 6.79
CA LEU A 18 -14.48 -8.80 7.35
C LEU A 18 -13.21 -8.46 6.54
N THR A 19 -13.32 -7.94 5.32
CA THR A 19 -12.14 -7.52 4.56
C THR A 19 -11.62 -6.19 5.09
N ARG A 20 -10.75 -6.26 6.10
CA ARG A 20 -9.97 -5.10 6.56
C ARG A 20 -8.94 -4.76 5.48
N VAL A 21 -9.18 -3.69 4.73
CA VAL A 21 -8.14 -3.03 3.93
C VAL A 21 -7.20 -2.35 4.92
N THR A 22 -6.15 -3.04 5.35
CA THR A 22 -5.10 -2.42 6.14
C THR A 22 -4.19 -1.64 5.20
N ALA A 23 -3.90 -0.37 5.55
CA ALA A 23 -2.89 0.42 4.84
C ALA A 23 -1.46 -0.11 5.08
N GLN A 24 -1.28 -1.07 6.01
CA GLN A 24 -0.01 -1.75 6.22
C GLN A 24 0.48 -2.39 4.93
N ALA A 25 1.66 -1.93 4.52
CA ALA A 25 2.39 -2.38 3.35
C ALA A 25 2.66 -3.90 3.41
N PRO A 26 2.86 -4.57 2.25
CA PRO A 26 3.11 -6.01 2.17
C PRO A 26 4.47 -6.45 2.75
N TYR A 27 5.19 -5.57 3.45
CA TYR A 27 6.58 -5.77 3.88
C TYR A 27 6.68 -5.93 5.40
N LYS A 28 7.55 -6.84 5.83
CA LYS A 28 7.97 -7.03 7.22
C LYS A 28 9.28 -6.27 7.45
N ALA A 29 9.58 -5.95 8.71
CA ALA A 29 10.86 -5.34 9.12
C ALA A 29 12.01 -6.36 9.16
N THR A 30 12.17 -7.14 8.08
CA THR A 30 13.28 -8.07 7.88
C THR A 30 13.90 -7.84 6.50
N TRP A 31 15.19 -8.14 6.36
CA TRP A 31 15.92 -7.90 5.11
C TRP A 31 15.30 -8.65 3.93
N GLU A 32 14.92 -9.91 4.12
CA GLU A 32 14.33 -10.76 3.08
C GLU A 32 13.04 -10.17 2.54
N SER A 33 12.27 -9.51 3.40
CA SER A 33 11.03 -8.85 2.97
C SER A 33 11.33 -7.56 2.23
N LEU A 34 12.26 -6.74 2.69
CA LEU A 34 12.58 -5.44 2.08
C LEU A 34 13.26 -5.61 0.71
N ASP A 35 14.15 -6.59 0.57
CA ASP A 35 14.84 -6.90 -0.69
C ASP A 35 13.89 -7.42 -1.78
N SER A 36 12.69 -7.88 -1.40
CA SER A 36 11.65 -8.27 -2.37
C SER A 36 10.98 -7.09 -3.08
N HIS A 37 11.28 -5.85 -2.67
CA HIS A 37 10.71 -4.65 -3.27
C HIS A 37 11.14 -4.48 -4.73
N LYS A 38 10.17 -4.48 -5.65
CA LYS A 38 10.43 -4.22 -7.07
C LYS A 38 10.41 -2.73 -7.34
N MET A 39 11.47 -2.23 -7.96
CA MET A 39 11.48 -0.86 -8.48
C MET A 39 10.42 -0.70 -9.59
N PRO A 40 9.71 0.44 -9.64
CA PRO A 40 8.84 0.75 -10.76
C PRO A 40 9.63 0.84 -12.07
N GLN A 41 9.07 0.28 -13.15
CA GLN A 41 9.77 0.22 -14.45
C GLN A 41 10.21 1.60 -14.95
N TRP A 42 9.36 2.62 -14.81
CA TRP A 42 9.70 3.98 -15.25
C TRP A 42 10.95 4.55 -14.57
N TYR A 43 11.22 4.16 -13.32
CA TYR A 43 12.39 4.63 -12.57
C TYR A 43 13.64 3.87 -13.00
N ASP A 44 13.52 2.57 -13.30
CA ASP A 44 14.60 1.75 -13.87
C ASP A 44 14.96 2.20 -15.31
N ASP A 45 13.95 2.61 -16.08
CA ASP A 45 14.10 3.13 -17.44
C ASP A 45 14.79 4.50 -17.46
N ALA A 46 14.60 5.33 -16.42
CA ALA A 46 15.21 6.64 -16.31
C ALA A 46 16.75 6.53 -16.23
N LYS A 47 17.46 7.22 -17.12
CA LYS A 47 18.95 7.15 -17.20
C LYS A 47 19.66 8.38 -16.66
N ILE A 48 18.94 9.49 -16.48
CA ILE A 48 19.47 10.76 -16.00
C ILE A 48 18.52 11.29 -14.93
N GLY A 49 19.07 11.66 -13.78
CA GLY A 49 18.35 12.33 -12.70
C GLY A 49 19.08 13.59 -12.27
N LEU A 50 18.33 14.59 -11.81
CA LEU A 50 18.86 15.76 -11.13
C LEU A 50 18.44 15.68 -9.67
N SER A 51 19.41 15.74 -8.76
CA SER A 51 19.14 15.90 -7.34
C SER A 51 19.42 17.34 -6.94
N MET A 52 18.48 17.95 -6.22
CA MET A 52 18.63 19.29 -5.69
C MET A 52 18.61 19.22 -4.17
N HIS A 53 19.71 19.63 -3.55
CA HIS A 53 19.83 19.76 -2.11
C HIS A 53 19.58 21.22 -1.74
N TRP A 54 18.32 21.56 -1.52
CA TRP A 54 17.90 22.87 -1.01
C TRP A 54 17.16 22.72 0.31
N GLY A 55 17.46 23.60 1.27
CA GLY A 55 16.86 23.59 2.59
C GLY A 55 17.31 24.77 3.43
N VAL A 56 17.03 24.74 4.73
CA VAL A 56 17.36 25.86 5.64
C VAL A 56 18.88 26.11 5.74
N TYR A 57 19.71 25.09 5.51
CA TYR A 57 21.17 25.22 5.36
C TYR A 57 21.61 26.05 4.14
N SER A 58 20.69 26.44 3.25
CA SER A 58 20.95 27.31 2.11
C SER A 58 20.74 28.81 2.43
N VAL A 59 20.48 29.20 3.70
CA VAL A 59 20.23 30.59 4.12
C VAL A 59 20.99 30.97 5.40
N PRO A 60 21.81 32.04 5.42
CA PRO A 60 22.64 32.55 4.32
C PRO A 60 23.76 31.55 4.03
N ALA A 61 24.03 31.32 2.75
CA ALA A 61 24.98 30.33 2.23
C ALA A 61 26.43 30.51 2.74
#